data_AF-A0A8S4NQF6-F1
#
_entry.id   AF-A0A8S4NQF6-F1
#
_cell.length_a   1.000
_cell.length_b   1.000
_cell.length_c   1.000
_cell.angle_alpha   90.00
_cell.angle_beta   90.00
_cell.angle_gamma   90.00
#
_symmetry.space_group_name_H-M   'P 1'
#
loop_
_entity.id
_entity.type
_entity.pdbx_description
1 polymer ?
#
loop_
_entity_poly.entity_id
_entity_poly.type
_entity_poly.pdbx_seq_one_letter_code
_entity_poly.pdbx_strand_id
1 'polypeptide(L)'
;ISSHKCKMKTQSKCVQFISLILIVLLELSVSDAYSCTQCKVEECPPVVLSADCQLVPGVLCDTCCKHCARKHGSECSSQTVKCEHPLDCVNEKGRIINDIRWFMWGFKGTCKDLRRERKQVDEYGRTWVASMVDENALKTAPSFPEYHYPE
;
A
#
# COMPACT_ATOMS: atom_id res chain seq x y z
N ILE A 1 9.95 -50.33 -47.15
CA ILE A 1 9.23 -50.12 -45.87
C ILE A 1 10.29 -49.92 -44.79
N SER A 2 10.75 -48.68 -44.59
CA SER A 2 11.80 -48.37 -43.62
C SER A 2 11.16 -47.73 -42.39
N SER A 3 11.30 -48.41 -41.26
CA SER A 3 10.70 -48.07 -39.97
C SER A 3 11.23 -46.76 -39.41
N HIS A 4 10.34 -45.78 -39.22
CA HIS A 4 10.55 -44.67 -38.30
C HIS A 4 10.50 -45.19 -36.85
N LYS A 5 11.64 -45.64 -36.31
CA LYS A 5 11.83 -45.83 -34.86
C LYS A 5 11.99 -44.46 -34.20
N CYS A 6 10.87 -43.78 -33.97
CA CYS A 6 10.85 -42.57 -33.17
C CYS A 6 11.23 -42.88 -31.71
N LYS A 7 12.19 -42.11 -31.21
CA LYS A 7 12.80 -42.16 -29.87
C LYS A 7 11.76 -42.00 -28.76
N MET A 8 11.21 -43.10 -28.26
CA MET A 8 10.33 -43.10 -27.07
C MET A 8 11.06 -42.75 -25.75
N LYS A 9 12.40 -42.78 -25.71
CA LYS A 9 13.17 -42.43 -24.49
C LYS A 9 13.10 -40.94 -24.11
N THR A 10 12.77 -40.05 -25.06
CA THR A 10 12.72 -38.61 -24.81
C THR A 10 11.39 -38.16 -24.19
N GLN A 11 10.30 -38.89 -24.42
CA GLN A 11 8.97 -38.50 -23.90
C GLN A 11 8.87 -38.67 -22.37
N SER A 12 9.50 -39.70 -21.81
CA SER A 12 9.48 -39.94 -20.36
C SER A 12 10.11 -38.80 -19.56
N LYS A 13 11.20 -38.20 -20.08
CA LYS A 13 11.89 -37.10 -19.40
C LYS A 13 11.09 -35.79 -19.42
N CYS A 14 10.41 -35.48 -20.52
CA CYS A 14 9.57 -34.28 -20.62
C CYS A 14 8.37 -34.34 -19.66
N VAL A 15 7.71 -35.49 -19.58
CA VAL A 15 6.58 -35.69 -18.66
C VAL A 15 7.01 -35.54 -17.20
N GLN A 16 8.18 -36.05 -16.83
CA GLN A 16 8.74 -35.88 -15.49
C GLN A 16 9.03 -34.41 -15.16
N PHE A 17 9.62 -33.65 -16.08
CA PHE A 17 9.90 -32.22 -15.87
C PHE A 17 8.63 -31.39 -15.71
N ILE A 18 7.63 -31.60 -16.57
CA ILE A 18 6.36 -30.87 -16.51
C ILE A 18 5.64 -31.18 -15.20
N SER A 19 5.64 -32.44 -14.77
CA SER A 19 5.05 -32.85 -13.49
C SER A 19 5.74 -32.16 -12.31
N LEU A 20 7.08 -32.10 -12.30
CA LEU A 20 7.85 -31.39 -11.28
C LEU A 20 7.51 -29.89 -11.21
N ILE A 21 7.41 -29.22 -12.35
CA ILE A 21 7.05 -27.80 -12.41
C ILE A 21 5.63 -27.58 -11.89
N LEU A 22 4.69 -28.44 -12.25
CA LEU A 22 3.31 -28.36 -11.76
C LEU A 22 3.22 -28.55 -10.25
N ILE A 23 3.97 -29.50 -9.68
CA ILE A 23 4.03 -29.70 -8.22
C ILE A 23 4.58 -28.46 -7.53
N VAL A 24 5.68 -27.86 -8.04
CA VAL A 24 6.24 -26.64 -7.47
C VAL A 24 5.25 -25.47 -7.54
N LEU A 25 4.54 -25.30 -8.66
CA LEU A 25 3.52 -24.25 -8.80
C LEU A 25 2.32 -24.48 -7.87
N LEU A 26 1.96 -25.73 -7.59
CA LEU A 26 0.87 -26.08 -6.67
C LEU A 26 1.26 -25.79 -5.21
N GLU A 27 2.50 -26.10 -4.80
CA GLU A 27 2.99 -25.79 -3.46
C GLU A 27 3.10 -24.27 -3.22
N LEU A 28 3.48 -23.52 -4.26
CA LEU A 28 3.54 -22.06 -4.19
C LEU A 28 2.15 -21.39 -4.12
N SER A 29 1.08 -22.04 -4.60
CA SER A 29 -0.28 -21.49 -4.50
C SER A 29 -0.94 -21.72 -3.13
N VAL A 30 -0.39 -22.64 -2.31
CA VAL A 30 -0.85 -22.91 -0.94
C VAL A 30 -0.25 -21.92 0.08
N SER A 31 0.69 -21.07 -0.33
CA SER A 31 1.36 -20.12 0.57
C SER A 31 0.51 -18.91 0.99
N ASP A 32 -0.68 -18.72 0.43
CA ASP A 32 -1.44 -17.46 0.50
C ASP A 32 -2.53 -17.41 1.59
N ALA A 33 -2.27 -18.06 2.72
CA ALA A 33 -3.03 -17.79 3.94
C ALA A 33 -2.14 -17.94 5.18
N TYR A 34 -1.18 -17.03 5.33
CA TYR A 34 -0.66 -16.68 6.66
C TYR A 34 -1.81 -16.04 7.45
N SER A 35 -2.75 -16.87 7.90
CA SER A 35 -3.80 -16.47 8.82
C SER A 35 -3.09 -16.07 10.10
N CYS A 36 -3.21 -14.79 10.47
CA CYS A 36 -2.72 -14.31 11.76
C CYS A 36 -3.22 -15.27 12.84
N THR A 37 -2.34 -15.74 13.73
CA THR A 37 -2.80 -16.52 14.88
C THR A 37 -3.83 -15.70 15.67
N GLN A 38 -4.88 -16.36 16.17
CA GLN A 38 -5.90 -15.68 16.96
C GLN A 38 -5.24 -15.01 18.15
N CYS A 39 -5.33 -13.69 18.20
CA CYS A 39 -4.77 -12.95 19.31
C CYS A 39 -5.72 -12.91 20.51
N LYS A 40 -5.15 -13.05 21.70
CA LYS A 40 -5.80 -12.77 22.98
C LYS A 40 -5.57 -11.33 23.43
N VAL A 41 -6.57 -10.48 23.28
CA VAL A 41 -6.55 -9.07 23.74
C VAL A 41 -6.31 -8.95 25.25
N GLU A 42 -6.68 -9.98 26.01
CA GLU A 42 -6.51 -10.05 27.47
C GLU A 42 -5.03 -10.07 27.92
N GLU A 43 -4.12 -10.52 27.06
CA GLU A 43 -2.68 -10.60 27.35
C GLU A 43 -1.96 -9.28 27.04
N CYS A 44 -2.67 -8.25 26.57
CA CYS A 44 -2.07 -6.97 26.22
C CYS A 44 -1.61 -6.19 27.45
N PRO A 45 -0.41 -5.61 27.43
CA PRO A 45 0.05 -4.76 28.51
C PRO A 45 -0.87 -3.54 28.64
N PRO A 46 -1.07 -3.00 29.86
CA PRO A 46 -1.83 -1.78 30.05
C PRO A 46 -1.14 -0.65 29.26
N VAL A 47 -1.88 -0.06 28.32
CA VAL A 47 -1.38 1.09 27.56
C VAL A 47 -1.38 2.28 28.51
N VAL A 48 -0.22 2.89 28.72
CA VAL A 48 -0.12 4.15 29.44
C VAL A 48 -0.75 5.24 28.56
N LEU A 49 -2.03 5.48 28.79
CA LEU A 49 -2.81 6.48 28.06
C LEU A 49 -2.39 7.86 28.56
N SER A 50 -1.57 8.56 27.77
CA SER A 50 -1.54 10.01 27.87
C SER A 50 -2.91 10.55 27.44
N ALA A 51 -3.36 11.67 28.02
CA ALA A 51 -4.67 12.26 27.74
C ALA A 51 -4.89 12.55 26.23
N ASP A 52 -3.80 12.73 25.48
CA ASP A 52 -3.81 13.04 24.05
C ASP A 52 -3.54 11.81 23.16
N CYS A 53 -3.64 10.60 23.69
CA CYS A 53 -3.38 9.38 22.92
C CYS A 53 -4.62 8.91 22.16
N GLN A 54 -4.58 8.99 20.83
CA GLN A 54 -5.52 8.27 19.97
C GLN A 54 -5.09 6.81 19.83
N LEU A 55 -5.92 5.87 20.29
CA LEU A 55 -5.63 4.45 20.16
C LEU A 55 -5.89 3.95 18.73
N VAL A 56 -4.93 3.25 18.17
CA VAL A 56 -5.01 2.58 16.87
C VAL A 56 -4.79 1.07 17.02
N PRO A 57 -5.43 0.23 16.18
CA PRO A 57 -5.14 -1.20 16.16
C PRO A 57 -3.71 -1.42 15.71
N GLY A 58 -3.05 -2.44 16.27
CA GLY A 58 -1.71 -2.81 15.83
C GLY A 58 -1.67 -3.21 14.35
N VAL A 59 -0.46 -3.19 13.81
CA VAL A 59 -0.22 -3.14 12.35
C VAL A 59 -0.03 -4.54 11.76
N LEU A 60 0.51 -5.46 12.56
CA LEU A 60 0.82 -6.82 12.17
C LEU A 60 -0.09 -7.83 12.87
N CYS A 61 -0.19 -9.02 12.27
CA CYS A 61 -0.86 -10.20 12.81
C CYS A 61 -0.53 -10.49 14.28
N ASP A 62 0.71 -10.23 14.69
CA ASP A 62 1.21 -10.50 16.05
C ASP A 62 0.99 -9.34 17.02
N THR A 63 0.53 -8.19 16.51
CA THR A 63 0.27 -6.97 17.30
C THR A 63 -1.21 -6.63 17.22
N CYS A 64 -1.96 -7.27 18.07
CA CYS A 64 -3.40 -7.09 18.29
C CYS A 64 -3.69 -6.10 19.40
N CYS A 65 -2.69 -5.79 20.22
CA CYS A 65 -2.77 -4.75 21.21
C CYS A 65 -2.94 -3.39 20.53
N LYS A 66 -3.74 -2.53 21.16
CA LYS A 66 -3.86 -1.15 20.73
C LYS A 66 -2.59 -0.39 21.10
N HIS A 67 -2.19 0.54 20.25
CA HIS A 67 -1.05 1.41 20.50
C HIS A 67 -1.48 2.87 20.32
N CYS A 68 -0.73 3.80 20.92
CA CYS A 68 -0.93 5.21 20.64
C CYS A 68 -0.47 5.54 19.22
N ALA A 69 -1.34 6.21 18.48
CA ALA A 69 -1.02 6.72 17.17
C ALA A 69 0.06 7.81 17.25
N ARG A 70 0.84 7.95 16.19
CA ARG A 70 1.93 8.94 16.12
C ARG A 70 1.41 10.29 15.65
N LYS A 71 1.87 11.35 16.33
CA LYS A 71 1.56 12.74 16.02
C LYS A 71 2.29 13.20 14.74
N HIS A 72 1.85 14.33 14.18
CA HIS A 72 2.45 14.97 13.02
C HIS A 72 3.97 15.16 13.18
N GLY A 73 4.74 14.86 12.14
CA GLY A 73 6.20 14.97 12.13
C GLY A 73 6.94 13.79 12.79
N SER A 74 6.24 12.85 13.42
CA SER A 74 6.86 11.65 13.98
C SER A 74 7.17 10.62 12.91
N GLU A 75 8.22 9.81 13.13
CA GLU A 75 8.53 8.67 12.28
C GLU A 75 7.43 7.59 12.33
N CYS A 76 7.18 6.96 11.18
CA CYS A 76 6.21 5.87 11.01
C CYS A 76 6.78 4.79 10.07
N SER A 77 6.27 3.56 10.20
CA SER A 77 6.71 2.43 9.38
C SER A 77 5.56 1.45 9.11
N SER A 78 5.73 0.62 8.08
CA SER A 78 4.75 -0.42 7.74
C SER A 78 4.62 -1.53 8.78
N GLN A 79 5.55 -1.64 9.73
CA GLN A 79 5.57 -2.75 10.70
C GLN A 79 5.17 -2.33 12.10
N THR A 80 5.39 -1.08 12.47
CA THR A 80 5.43 -0.71 13.89
C THR A 80 4.39 0.31 14.29
N VAL A 81 4.10 1.32 13.46
CA VAL A 81 3.28 2.43 13.95
C VAL A 81 2.42 3.10 12.88
N LYS A 82 1.13 3.24 13.20
CA LYS A 82 0.16 4.04 12.44
C LYS A 82 0.14 5.49 12.95
N CYS A 83 -0.08 6.41 12.02
CA CYS A 83 -0.24 7.82 12.32
C CYS A 83 -1.63 8.11 12.89
N GLU A 84 -1.74 9.19 13.67
CA GLU A 84 -3.00 9.70 14.20
C GLU A 84 -3.92 10.16 13.06
N HIS A 85 -5.23 9.93 13.12
CA HIS A 85 -6.14 10.44 12.10
C HIS A 85 -6.22 11.98 12.21
N PRO A 86 -6.07 12.76 11.12
CA PRO A 86 -6.16 12.38 9.70
C PRO A 86 -4.79 12.27 8.97
N LEU A 87 -3.72 12.00 9.69
CA LEU A 87 -2.37 11.95 9.15
C LEU A 87 -2.09 10.64 8.41
N ASP A 88 -1.29 10.75 7.37
CA ASP A 88 -0.81 9.62 6.57
C ASP A 88 0.69 9.43 6.75
N CYS A 89 1.17 8.19 6.65
CA CYS A 89 2.59 7.89 6.70
C CYS A 89 3.21 8.09 5.31
N VAL A 90 4.06 9.12 5.17
CA VAL A 90 4.62 9.55 3.90
C VAL A 90 6.14 9.40 3.93
N ASN A 91 6.73 8.73 2.95
CA ASN A 91 8.20 8.63 2.88
C ASN A 91 8.85 9.88 2.27
N GLU A 92 10.18 9.89 2.23
CA GLU A 92 10.98 10.98 1.64
C GLU A 92 10.65 11.25 0.16
N LYS A 93 10.07 10.28 -0.55
CA LYS A 93 9.65 10.39 -1.95
C LYS A 93 8.20 10.85 -2.12
N GLY A 94 7.51 11.23 -1.04
CA GLY A 94 6.11 11.64 -1.08
C GLY A 94 5.11 10.50 -1.30
N ARG A 95 5.54 9.24 -1.18
CA ARG A 95 4.65 8.08 -1.36
C ARG A 95 3.93 7.75 -0.06
N ILE A 96 2.63 7.50 -0.20
CA ILE A 96 1.73 7.13 0.88
C ILE A 96 1.56 5.61 0.88
N ILE A 97 1.59 4.99 2.05
CA ILE A 97 1.14 3.61 2.21
C ILE A 97 -0.31 3.62 2.69
N ASN A 98 -1.23 3.41 1.76
CA ASN A 98 -2.61 3.05 2.10
C ASN A 98 -2.79 1.54 2.20
N ASP A 99 -1.88 0.76 1.60
CA ASP A 99 -1.98 -0.69 1.52
C ASP A 99 -0.57 -1.31 1.68
N ILE A 100 -0.32 -1.94 2.83
CA ILE A 100 0.98 -2.54 3.13
C ILE A 100 1.04 -3.88 2.40
N ARG A 101 1.71 -3.91 1.26
CA ARG A 101 2.05 -5.18 0.61
C ARG A 101 3.22 -5.83 1.32
N TRP A 102 3.22 -7.17 1.38
CA TRP A 102 4.26 -7.95 2.04
C TRP A 102 5.68 -7.68 1.49
N PHE A 103 5.85 -7.23 0.25
CA PHE A 103 7.17 -6.88 -0.28
C PHE A 103 7.65 -5.48 0.13
N MET A 104 6.83 -4.70 0.83
CA MET A 104 7.19 -3.35 1.33
C MET A 104 7.81 -3.39 2.73
N TRP A 105 8.45 -4.51 3.08
CA TRP A 105 9.21 -4.64 4.33
C TRP A 105 10.33 -3.59 4.34
N GLY A 106 10.36 -2.77 5.39
CA GLY A 106 11.35 -1.69 5.53
C GLY A 106 10.89 -0.30 5.09
N PHE A 107 9.62 -0.10 4.74
CA PHE A 107 9.12 1.27 4.54
C PHE A 107 9.23 2.08 5.82
N LYS A 108 9.88 3.24 5.72
CA LYS A 108 9.95 4.27 6.75
C LYS A 108 9.48 5.60 6.17
N GLY A 109 8.80 6.38 6.99
CA GLY A 109 8.30 7.69 6.61
C GLY A 109 8.01 8.55 7.83
N THR A 110 7.25 9.61 7.59
CA THR A 110 6.85 10.58 8.60
C THR A 110 5.35 10.83 8.51
N CYS A 111 4.69 10.99 9.65
CA CYS A 111 3.27 11.30 9.70
C CYS A 111 3.01 12.74 9.25
N LYS A 112 2.23 12.92 8.17
CA LYS A 112 1.93 14.21 7.56
C LYS A 112 0.44 14.41 7.30
N ASP A 113 -0.02 15.65 7.37
CA ASP A 113 -1.39 16.03 6.98
C ASP A 113 -1.42 16.40 5.48
N LEU A 114 -1.77 15.43 4.66
CA LEU A 114 -1.85 15.62 3.21
C LEU A 114 -2.98 16.56 2.78
N ARG A 115 -4.00 16.78 3.61
CA ARG A 115 -5.08 17.72 3.26
C ARG A 115 -4.59 19.15 3.31
N ARG A 116 -3.70 19.46 4.26
CA ARG A 116 -3.03 20.77 4.32
C ARG A 116 -2.09 20.97 3.14
N GLU A 117 -1.28 19.97 2.82
CA GLU A 117 -0.32 20.08 1.70
C GLU A 117 -1.04 20.19 0.33
N ARG A 118 -2.12 19.43 0.10
CA ARG A 118 -2.89 19.51 -1.16
C ARG A 118 -3.53 20.88 -1.35
N LYS A 119 -4.09 21.46 -0.28
CA LYS A 119 -4.64 22.83 -0.33
C LYS A 119 -3.58 23.86 -0.69
N GLN A 120 -2.36 23.72 -0.16
CA GLN A 120 -1.24 24.61 -0.53
C GLN A 120 -0.87 24.47 -2.01
N VAL A 121 -0.79 23.24 -2.53
CA VAL A 121 -0.50 23.02 -3.96
C VAL A 121 -1.62 23.58 -4.84
N ASP A 122 -2.88 23.42 -4.48
CA ASP A 122 -4.02 23.94 -5.25
C ASP A 122 -4.09 25.48 -5.20
N GLU A 123 -3.70 26.10 -4.10
CA GLU A 123 -3.66 27.56 -3.95
C GLU A 123 -2.47 28.16 -4.70
N TYR A 124 -1.30 27.53 -4.63
CA TYR A 124 -0.11 27.93 -5.36
C TYR A 124 -0.23 27.66 -6.87
N GLY A 125 -0.83 26.53 -7.25
CA GLY A 125 -1.13 26.17 -8.63
C GLY A 125 -2.14 27.13 -9.25
N ARG A 126 -3.19 27.52 -8.52
CA ARG A 126 -4.15 28.54 -9.00
C ARG A 126 -3.51 29.91 -9.15
N THR A 127 -2.63 30.32 -8.25
CA THR A 127 -1.91 31.61 -8.38
C THR A 127 -0.91 31.59 -9.54
N TRP A 128 -0.22 30.47 -9.78
CA TRP A 128 0.65 30.32 -10.96
C TRP A 128 -0.11 30.34 -12.27
N VAL A 129 -1.21 29.57 -12.37
CA VAL A 129 -2.06 29.58 -13.56
C VAL A 129 -2.65 30.97 -13.80
N ALA A 130 -3.13 31.66 -12.76
CA ALA A 130 -3.65 33.02 -12.89
C ALA A 130 -2.58 34.03 -13.36
N SER A 131 -1.30 33.82 -13.04
CA SER A 131 -0.21 34.67 -13.51
C SER A 131 0.26 34.39 -14.95
N MET A 132 -0.10 33.23 -15.51
CA MET A 132 0.31 32.79 -16.85
C MET A 132 -0.79 32.90 -17.90
N VAL A 133 -2.06 32.98 -17.47
CA VAL A 133 -3.17 33.17 -18.39
C VAL A 133 -3.34 34.66 -18.64
N ASP A 134 -2.89 35.12 -19.80
CA ASP A 134 -3.26 36.41 -20.37
C ASP A 134 -4.80 36.51 -20.36
N GLU A 135 -5.37 37.55 -19.72
CA GLU A 135 -6.82 37.65 -19.47
C GLU A 135 -7.68 37.54 -20.74
N ASN A 136 -7.08 37.76 -21.91
CA ASN A 136 -7.74 37.61 -23.21
C ASN A 136 -7.90 36.14 -23.66
N ALA A 137 -7.06 35.20 -23.21
CA ALA A 137 -7.14 33.79 -23.62
C ALA A 137 -8.29 33.03 -22.94
N LEU A 138 -8.71 33.46 -21.74
CA LEU A 138 -9.80 32.87 -20.96
C LEU A 138 -11.18 33.06 -21.63
N LYS A 139 -11.35 34.09 -22.47
CA LYS A 139 -12.62 34.35 -23.17
C LYS A 139 -12.84 33.46 -24.39
N THR A 140 -11.80 32.81 -24.89
CA THR A 140 -11.86 31.96 -26.09
C THR A 140 -11.75 30.47 -25.80
N ALA A 141 -11.57 30.07 -24.54
CA ALA A 141 -11.47 28.66 -24.19
C ALA A 141 -12.86 27.99 -24.32
N PRO A 142 -12.98 26.87 -25.05
CA PRO A 142 -14.23 26.11 -25.12
C PRO A 142 -14.59 25.58 -23.72
N SER A 143 -15.87 25.67 -23.37
CA SER A 143 -16.39 25.18 -22.09
C SER A 143 -16.01 23.70 -21.89
N PHE A 144 -15.29 23.40 -20.81
CA PHE A 144 -14.97 22.02 -20.45
C PHE A 144 -16.26 21.24 -20.14
N PRO A 145 -16.38 19.98 -20.59
CA PRO A 145 -17.51 19.14 -20.25
C PRO A 145 -17.54 18.89 -18.73
N GLU A 146 -18.73 19.00 -18.13
CA GLU A 146 -18.97 18.61 -16.74
C GLU A 146 -18.67 17.12 -16.56
N TYR A 147 -17.70 16.82 -15.70
CA TYR A 147 -17.45 15.45 -15.27
C TYR A 147 -18.36 15.13 -14.08
N HIS A 148 -19.39 14.34 -14.32
CA HIS A 148 -20.14 13.69 -13.25
C HIS A 148 -19.32 12.54 -12.68
N TYR A 149 -18.93 12.65 -11.40
CA TYR A 149 -18.38 11.52 -10.66
C TYR A 149 -19.55 10.64 -10.20
N PRO A 150 -19.50 9.32 -10.43
CA PRO A 150 -20.46 8.40 -9.83
C PRO A 150 -20.26 8.36 -8.31
N GLU A 151 -21.37 8.45 -7.58
CA GLU A 151 -21.46 8.27 -6.12
C GLU A 151 -21.10 6.84 -5.69
#